data_AF-A0A536Q6K1-F1
#
_entry.id   AF-A0A536Q6K1-F1
#
_cell.length_a   1.000
_cell.length_b   1.000
_cell.length_c   1.000
_cell.angle_alpha   90.00
_cell.angle_beta   90.00
_cell.angle_gamma   90.00
#
_symmetry.space_group_name_H-M   'P 1'
#
loop_
_entity.id
_entity.type
_entity.pdbx_description
1 polymer ?
#
loop_
_entity_poly.entity_id
_entity_poly.type
_entity_poly.pdbx_seq_one_letter_code
_entity_poly.pdbx_strand_id
1 'polypeptide(L)'
;MSSVAIVFWKELREILRDRRTLVAIALAALATPIVLFVISQVSTRTAAQTYTAGYSGDIPAGLGILFNATGLKLERVADPAAAAKQEVDIGIVFTSSGIEEYYDPSRQSAQIADIRLQTLLGRYDAARIAASLQQKGVDPSVLNPLPVTLHPLSSPTQ
;
A
#
# COMPACT_ATOMS: atom_id res chain seq x y z
N MET A 1 -45.31 -16.74 -34.40
CA MET A 1 -44.06 -16.88 -33.61
C MET A 1 -43.16 -17.85 -34.35
N SER A 2 -41.88 -17.53 -34.56
CA SER A 2 -40.97 -18.43 -35.29
C SER A 2 -40.65 -19.68 -34.46
N SER A 3 -40.42 -20.82 -35.12
CA SER A 3 -40.08 -22.08 -34.45
C SER A 3 -38.83 -21.95 -33.56
N VAL A 4 -37.90 -21.09 -33.96
CA VAL A 4 -36.69 -20.75 -33.19
C VAL A 4 -37.03 -20.13 -31.82
N ALA A 5 -38.00 -19.21 -31.78
CA ALA A 5 -38.42 -18.58 -30.52
C ALA A 5 -39.08 -19.60 -29.57
N ILE A 6 -39.83 -20.56 -30.11
CA ILE A 6 -40.49 -21.61 -29.32
C ILE A 6 -39.44 -22.53 -28.66
N VAL A 7 -38.43 -22.94 -29.43
CA VAL A 7 -37.33 -23.76 -28.90
C VAL A 7 -36.52 -22.98 -27.86
N PHE A 8 -36.18 -21.72 -28.12
CA PHE A 8 -35.44 -20.89 -27.16
C PHE A 8 -36.17 -20.75 -25.82
N TRP A 9 -37.48 -20.45 -25.85
CA TRP A 9 -38.28 -20.37 -24.62
C TRP A 9 -38.43 -21.71 -23.89
N LYS A 10 -38.46 -22.83 -24.62
CA LYS A 10 -38.45 -24.17 -24.03
C LYS A 10 -37.14 -24.41 -23.28
N GLU A 11 -36.00 -24.21 -23.93
CA GLU A 11 -34.68 -24.47 -23.34
C GLU A 11 -34.41 -23.53 -22.16
N LEU A 12 -34.78 -22.25 -22.26
CA LEU A 12 -34.65 -21.29 -21.17
C LEU A 12 -35.48 -21.72 -19.94
N ARG A 13 -36.70 -22.22 -20.17
CA ARG A 13 -37.56 -22.72 -19.09
C ARG A 13 -37.04 -24.01 -18.46
N GLU A 14 -36.39 -24.89 -19.24
CA GLU A 14 -35.73 -26.08 -18.70
C GLU A 14 -34.52 -25.71 -17.83
N ILE A 15 -33.68 -24.78 -18.29
CA ILE A 15 -32.51 -24.27 -17.53
C ILE A 15 -32.97 -23.61 -16.22
N LEU A 16 -34.04 -22.81 -16.25
CA LEU A 16 -34.61 -22.17 -15.07
C LEU A 16 -35.28 -23.17 -14.10
N ARG A 17 -35.66 -24.37 -14.54
CA ARG A 17 -36.24 -25.40 -13.66
C ARG A 17 -35.16 -26.23 -12.97
N ASP A 18 -33.98 -26.34 -13.56
CA ASP A 18 -32.87 -27.04 -12.94
C ASP A 18 -32.18 -26.17 -11.89
N ARG A 19 -32.52 -26.42 -10.63
CA ARG A 19 -31.91 -25.78 -9.46
C ARG A 19 -30.39 -25.89 -9.43
N ARG A 20 -29.82 -26.98 -9.94
CA ARG A 20 -28.36 -27.20 -9.90
C ARG A 20 -27.66 -26.29 -10.88
N THR A 21 -28.24 -26.13 -12.06
CA THR A 21 -27.75 -25.21 -13.10
C THR A 21 -27.93 -23.75 -12.68
N LEU A 22 -29.07 -23.39 -12.08
CA LEU A 22 -29.29 -22.06 -11.52
C LEU A 22 -28.27 -21.69 -10.44
N VAL A 23 -28.01 -22.59 -9.48
CA VAL A 23 -27.01 -22.36 -8.42
C VAL A 23 -25.61 -22.23 -9.00
N ALA A 24 -25.26 -23.02 -10.01
CA ALA A 24 -23.95 -22.94 -10.66
C ALA A 24 -23.75 -21.60 -11.40
N ILE A 25 -24.76 -21.12 -12.14
CA ILE A 25 -24.72 -19.83 -12.83
C ILE A 25 -24.63 -18.69 -11.81
N ALA A 26 -25.44 -18.74 -10.74
CA ALA A 26 -25.41 -17.73 -9.69
C ALA A 26 -24.05 -17.67 -8.97
N LEU A 27 -23.48 -18.83 -8.61
CA LEU A 27 -22.14 -18.90 -8.00
C LEU A 27 -21.06 -18.38 -8.93
N ALA A 28 -21.08 -18.77 -10.21
CA ALA A 28 -20.11 -18.31 -11.19
C ALA A 28 -20.19 -16.79 -11.41
N ALA A 29 -21.41 -16.26 -11.51
CA ALA A 29 -21.64 -14.82 -11.69
C ALA A 29 -21.23 -14.00 -10.45
N LEU A 30 -21.38 -14.56 -9.24
CA LEU A 30 -21.07 -13.87 -7.99
C LEU A 30 -19.62 -14.08 -7.52
N ALA A 31 -18.94 -15.15 -7.93
CA ALA A 31 -17.58 -15.45 -7.46
C ALA A 31 -16.60 -14.31 -7.76
N THR A 32 -16.57 -13.84 -9.02
CA THR A 32 -15.68 -12.76 -9.44
C THR A 32 -15.91 -11.44 -8.69
N PRO A 33 -17.14 -10.87 -8.64
CA PRO A 33 -17.36 -9.63 -7.91
C PRO A 33 -17.12 -9.76 -6.40
N ILE A 34 -17.41 -10.92 -5.80
CA ILE A 34 -17.12 -11.15 -4.36
C ILE A 34 -15.61 -11.13 -4.11
N VAL A 35 -14.82 -11.84 -4.92
CA VAL A 35 -13.36 -11.86 -4.77
C VAL A 35 -12.78 -10.46 -4.95
N LEU A 36 -13.19 -9.72 -5.98
CA LEU A 36 -12.75 -8.34 -6.21
C LEU A 36 -13.15 -7.41 -5.06
N PHE A 37 -14.35 -7.58 -4.51
CA PHE A 37 -14.83 -6.81 -3.36
C PHE A 37 -13.96 -7.08 -2.11
N VAL A 38 -13.65 -8.34 -1.82
CA VAL A 38 -12.78 -8.70 -0.68
C VAL A 38 -11.38 -8.11 -0.86
N ILE A 39 -10.79 -8.21 -2.05
CA ILE A 39 -9.47 -7.62 -2.36
C ILE A 39 -9.51 -6.10 -2.17
N SER A 40 -10.56 -5.42 -2.65
CA SER A 40 -10.73 -3.98 -2.50
C SER A 40 -10.85 -3.55 -1.03
N GLN A 41 -11.59 -4.31 -0.22
CA GLN A 41 -11.72 -4.06 1.23
C GLN A 41 -10.39 -4.23 1.97
N VAL A 42 -9.61 -5.26 1.62
CA VAL A 42 -8.27 -5.45 2.20
C VAL A 42 -7.33 -4.32 1.77
N SER A 43 -7.31 -3.98 0.48
CA SER A 43 -6.45 -2.92 -0.06
C SER A 43 -6.74 -1.54 0.57
N THR A 44 -8.02 -1.18 0.70
CA THR A 44 -8.44 0.09 1.30
C THR A 44 -8.14 0.16 2.79
N ARG A 45 -8.32 -0.95 3.53
CA ARG A 45 -7.94 -1.02 4.95
C ARG A 45 -6.42 -0.91 5.14
N THR A 46 -5.63 -1.60 4.32
CA THR A 46 -4.16 -1.51 4.38
C THR A 46 -3.65 -0.09 4.08
N ALA A 47 -4.33 0.66 3.21
CA ALA A 47 -3.98 2.04 2.90
C ALA A 47 -4.27 3.00 4.08
N ALA A 48 -5.39 2.81 4.79
CA ALA A 48 -5.79 3.68 5.90
C ALA A 48 -5.17 3.29 7.26
N GLN A 49 -4.54 2.12 7.37
CA GLN A 49 -3.89 1.71 8.60
C GLN A 49 -2.67 2.57 8.91
N THR A 50 -2.69 3.13 10.12
CA THR A 50 -1.56 3.86 10.71
C THR A 50 -0.70 2.83 11.44
N TYR A 51 0.58 2.76 11.09
CA TYR A 51 1.53 1.83 11.72
C TYR A 51 2.35 2.58 12.77
N THR A 52 2.68 1.92 13.88
CA THR A 52 3.43 2.55 14.96
C THR A 52 4.92 2.27 14.82
N ALA A 53 5.70 3.33 14.68
CA ALA A 53 7.16 3.30 14.64
C ALA A 53 7.71 3.76 15.99
N GLY A 54 8.21 2.81 16.77
CA GLY A 54 8.90 3.10 18.02
C GLY A 54 10.30 3.62 17.71
N TYR A 55 10.69 4.77 18.26
CA TYR A 55 12.01 5.33 18.01
C TYR A 55 12.77 5.69 19.28
N SER A 56 14.10 5.62 19.19
CA SER A 56 15.04 6.21 20.14
C SER A 56 16.11 7.04 19.42
N GLY A 57 16.75 7.95 20.15
CA GLY A 57 17.73 8.90 19.60
C GLY A 57 17.11 10.22 19.10
N ASP A 58 17.94 11.03 18.45
CA ASP A 58 17.57 12.33 17.90
C ASP A 58 17.12 12.20 16.45
N ILE A 59 15.87 12.59 16.17
CA ILE A 59 15.32 12.54 14.82
C ILE A 59 16.01 13.62 13.95
N PRO A 60 16.56 13.25 12.78
CA PRO A 60 17.09 14.22 11.84
C PRO A 60 16.06 15.27 11.42
N ALA A 61 16.48 16.53 11.30
CA ALA A 61 15.60 17.64 10.96
C ALA A 61 14.82 17.36 9.65
N GLY A 62 13.51 17.62 9.67
CA GLY A 62 12.58 17.39 8.55
C GLY A 62 12.01 15.97 8.45
N LEU A 63 12.64 14.98 9.07
CA LEU A 63 12.27 13.57 8.93
C LEU A 63 10.96 13.25 9.71
N GLY A 64 10.74 13.90 10.86
CA GLY A 64 9.49 13.78 11.64
C GLY A 64 8.23 14.27 10.90
N ILE A 65 8.37 15.24 9.98
CA ILE A 65 7.24 15.74 9.17
C ILE A 65 6.84 14.69 8.13
N LEU A 66 7.83 14.00 7.55
CA LEU A 66 7.60 12.96 6.55
C LEU A 66 6.89 11.73 7.14
N PHE A 67 7.19 11.36 8.39
CA PHE A 67 6.55 10.23 9.06
C PHE A 67 5.03 10.42 9.22
N ASN A 68 4.60 11.62 9.60
CA ASN A 68 3.18 11.96 9.69
C ASN A 68 2.48 11.92 8.32
N ALA A 69 3.19 12.22 7.24
CA ALA A 69 2.64 12.19 5.88
C ALA A 69 2.50 10.77 5.30
N THR A 70 3.27 9.78 5.79
CA THR A 70 3.26 8.39 5.29
C THR A 70 2.41 7.44 6.15
N GLY A 71 1.68 7.98 7.13
CA GLY A 71 0.84 7.17 8.03
C GLY A 71 1.65 6.29 8.99
N LEU A 72 2.88 6.69 9.31
CA LEU A 72 3.71 6.09 10.34
C LEU A 72 3.68 6.99 11.58
N LYS A 73 3.03 6.53 12.64
CA LYS A 73 2.97 7.24 13.91
C LYS A 73 4.27 7.00 14.67
N LEU A 74 5.03 8.08 14.89
CA LEU A 74 6.23 8.03 15.71
C LEU A 74 5.87 8.01 17.20
N GLU A 75 6.42 7.03 17.91
CA GLU A 75 6.30 6.93 19.36
C GLU A 75 7.69 6.77 19.97
N ARG A 76 8.00 7.54 21.01
CA ARG A 76 9.33 7.47 21.63
C ARG A 76 9.38 6.30 22.58
N VAL A 77 10.31 5.37 22.38
CA VAL A 77 10.43 4.15 23.20
C VAL A 77 11.84 4.02 23.75
N ALA A 78 11.96 3.47 24.97
CA ALA A 78 13.24 3.29 25.65
C ALA A 78 14.14 2.25 24.97
N ASP A 79 13.56 1.13 24.52
CA ASP A 79 14.23 0.09 23.77
C ASP A 79 13.41 -0.29 22.53
N PRO A 80 13.76 0.26 21.34
CA PRO A 80 13.06 -0.05 20.10
C PRO A 80 13.13 -1.52 19.69
N ALA A 81 14.18 -2.26 20.07
CA ALA A 81 14.33 -3.67 19.71
C ALA A 81 13.38 -4.56 20.52
N ALA A 82 13.19 -4.26 21.80
CA ALA A 82 12.18 -4.94 22.63
C ALA A 82 10.76 -4.56 22.20
N ALA A 83 10.51 -3.27 21.94
CA ALA A 83 9.20 -2.77 21.54
C ALA A 83 8.74 -3.34 20.20
N ALA A 84 9.66 -3.51 19.25
CA ALA A 84 9.38 -4.09 17.93
C ALA A 84 8.92 -5.55 18.01
N LYS A 85 8.99 -6.23 19.16
CA LYS A 85 8.46 -7.60 19.30
C LYS A 85 6.94 -7.62 19.48
N GLN A 86 6.36 -6.66 20.20
CA GLN A 86 4.95 -6.72 20.60
C GLN A 86 4.22 -5.37 20.66
N GLU A 87 4.92 -4.26 20.90
CA GLU A 87 4.29 -2.96 21.19
C GLU A 87 4.22 -2.05 19.96
N VAL A 88 5.24 -2.12 19.09
CA VAL A 88 5.32 -1.34 17.86
C VAL A 88 5.49 -2.24 16.65
N ASP A 89 5.09 -1.74 15.48
CA ASP A 89 5.23 -2.46 14.21
C ASP A 89 6.69 -2.52 13.76
N ILE A 90 7.43 -1.44 14.02
CA ILE A 90 8.85 -1.27 13.69
C ILE A 90 9.57 -0.47 14.77
N GLY A 91 10.78 -0.89 15.12
CA GLY A 91 11.70 -0.21 16.03
C GLY A 91 12.81 0.48 15.26
N ILE A 92 13.10 1.74 15.58
CA ILE A 92 14.07 2.59 14.87
C ILE A 92 15.02 3.20 15.89
N VAL A 93 16.32 3.05 15.69
CA VAL A 93 17.35 3.74 16.48
C VAL A 93 18.07 4.74 15.58
N PHE A 94 17.91 6.02 15.88
CA PHE A 94 18.65 7.09 15.19
C PHE A 94 20.02 7.25 15.85
N THR A 95 21.08 6.94 15.10
CA THR A 95 22.48 7.11 15.52
C THR A 95 23.14 8.21 14.69
N SER A 96 24.31 8.69 15.12
CA SER A 96 25.11 9.64 14.33
C SER A 96 25.68 9.04 13.04
N SER A 97 25.82 7.72 12.99
CA SER A 97 26.33 6.95 11.84
C SER A 97 25.25 6.46 10.88
N GLY A 98 23.97 6.49 11.27
CA GLY A 98 22.89 5.94 10.46
C GLY A 98 21.65 5.58 11.26
N ILE A 99 20.83 4.70 10.69
CA ILE A 99 19.57 4.24 11.27
C ILE A 99 19.65 2.73 11.44
N GLU A 100 19.41 2.24 12.65
CA GLU A 100 19.24 0.81 12.90
C GLU A 100 17.75 0.48 12.96
N GLU A 101 17.36 -0.54 12.21
CA GLU A 101 15.98 -0.99 12.10
C GLU A 101 15.79 -2.35 12.77
N TYR A 102 14.74 -2.47 13.57
CA TYR A 102 14.33 -3.69 14.24
C TYR A 102 12.88 -4.00 13.86
N TYR A 103 12.67 -5.11 13.16
CA TYR A 103 11.32 -5.58 12.81
C TYR A 103 11.24 -7.09 12.85
N ASP A 104 10.03 -7.61 12.99
CA ASP A 104 9.75 -9.05 12.95
C ASP A 104 9.20 -9.43 11.57
N PRO A 105 9.97 -10.16 10.73
CA PRO A 105 9.54 -10.53 9.38
C PRO A 105 8.35 -11.48 9.36
N SER A 106 7.98 -12.12 10.47
CA SER A 106 6.78 -12.96 10.54
C SER A 106 5.48 -12.16 10.65
N ARG A 107 5.56 -10.88 11.03
CA ARG A 107 4.40 -10.00 11.20
C ARG A 107 4.18 -9.17 9.95
N GLN A 108 3.01 -9.33 9.33
CA GLN A 108 2.64 -8.57 8.13
C GLN A 108 2.68 -7.04 8.35
N SER A 109 2.27 -6.57 9.53
CA SER A 109 2.29 -5.14 9.84
C SER A 109 3.71 -4.57 9.88
N ALA A 110 4.66 -5.34 10.40
CA ALA A 110 6.08 -4.99 10.44
C ALA A 110 6.68 -4.91 9.03
N GLN A 111 6.35 -5.85 8.14
CA GLN A 111 6.79 -5.81 6.73
C GLN A 111 6.25 -4.56 6.00
N ILE A 112 4.99 -4.21 6.23
CA ILE A 112 4.40 -3.01 5.62
C ILE A 112 5.05 -1.75 6.18
N ALA A 113 5.35 -1.73 7.49
CA ALA A 113 6.04 -0.62 8.12
C ALA A 113 7.48 -0.43 7.58
N ASP A 114 8.23 -1.51 7.37
CA ASP A 114 9.56 -1.51 6.73
C ASP A 114 9.49 -0.91 5.32
N ILE A 115 8.62 -1.42 4.44
CA ILE A 115 8.46 -0.89 3.07
C ILE A 115 8.15 0.62 3.07
N ARG A 116 7.30 1.07 4.01
CA ARG A 116 6.98 2.50 4.17
C ARG A 116 8.17 3.30 4.68
N LEU A 117 8.93 2.76 5.63
CA LEU A 117 10.15 3.38 6.16
C LEU A 117 11.20 3.54 5.05
N GLN A 118 11.50 2.47 4.31
CA GLN A 118 12.42 2.48 3.16
C GLN A 118 12.04 3.55 2.13
N THR A 119 10.75 3.62 1.78
CA THR A 119 10.23 4.63 0.85
C THR A 119 10.42 6.06 1.39
N LEU A 120 10.20 6.25 2.69
CA LEU A 120 10.37 7.54 3.35
C LEU A 120 11.84 7.96 3.42
N LEU A 121 12.74 7.05 3.77
CA LEU A 121 14.17 7.29 3.81
C LEU A 121 14.71 7.64 2.43
N GLY A 122 14.31 6.90 1.38
CA GLY A 122 14.70 7.22 0.01
C GLY A 122 14.25 8.62 -0.44
N ARG A 123 13.05 9.08 -0.03
CA ARG A 123 12.58 10.45 -0.31
C ARG A 123 13.37 11.49 0.49
N TYR A 124 13.68 11.22 1.74
CA TYR A 124 14.48 12.09 2.59
C TYR A 124 15.89 12.27 2.02
N ASP A 125 16.54 11.17 1.64
CA ASP A 125 17.87 11.17 1.05
C ASP A 125 17.89 11.94 -0.27
N ALA A 126 16.94 11.69 -1.17
CA ALA A 126 16.81 12.45 -2.41
C ALA A 126 16.66 13.96 -2.16
N ALA A 127 15.84 14.36 -1.18
CA ALA A 127 15.66 15.77 -0.82
C ALA A 127 16.93 16.39 -0.22
N ARG A 128 17.65 15.67 0.64
CA ARG A 128 18.88 16.14 1.27
C ARG A 128 20.03 16.25 0.26
N ILE A 129 20.13 15.31 -0.67
CA ILE A 129 21.11 15.36 -1.76
C ILE A 129 20.78 16.52 -2.68
N ALA A 130 19.51 16.71 -3.07
CA ALA A 130 19.08 17.85 -3.89
C ALA A 130 19.45 19.20 -3.24
N ALA A 131 19.17 19.37 -1.95
CA ALA A 131 19.55 20.56 -1.21
C ALA A 131 21.08 20.77 -1.17
N SER A 132 21.84 19.69 -0.98
CA SER A 132 23.31 19.74 -0.96
C SER A 132 23.90 20.06 -2.34
N LEU A 133 23.30 19.56 -3.42
CA LEU A 133 23.70 19.87 -4.80
C LEU A 133 23.43 21.33 -5.12
N GLN A 134 22.25 21.84 -4.75
CA GLN A 134 21.88 23.24 -4.96
C GLN A 134 22.82 24.20 -4.20
N GLN A 135 23.20 23.88 -2.97
CA GLN A 135 24.20 24.65 -2.21
C GLN A 135 25.58 24.67 -2.89
N LYS A 136 25.93 23.60 -3.60
CA LYS A 136 27.16 23.49 -4.39
C LYS A 136 27.03 24.05 -5.81
N GLY A 137 25.89 24.66 -6.15
CA GLY A 137 25.63 25.23 -7.48
C GLY A 137 25.38 24.19 -8.58
N VAL A 138 25.15 22.93 -8.21
CA VAL A 138 24.80 21.85 -9.14
C VAL A 138 23.28 21.77 -9.26
N ASP A 139 22.79 21.70 -10.50
CA ASP A 139 21.37 21.53 -10.77
C ASP A 139 20.85 20.19 -10.19
N PRO A 140 19.85 20.20 -9.29
CA PRO A 140 19.25 19.00 -8.73
C PRO A 140 18.65 18.04 -9.77
N SER A 141 18.39 18.53 -10.99
CA SER A 141 17.85 17.73 -12.11
C SER A 141 18.73 16.53 -12.47
N VAL A 142 20.00 16.53 -12.07
CA VAL A 142 20.91 15.37 -12.21
C VAL A 142 20.40 14.13 -11.45
N LEU A 143 19.65 14.31 -10.36
CA LEU A 143 19.05 13.21 -9.59
C LEU A 143 17.82 12.59 -10.26
N ASN A 144 17.22 13.29 -11.23
CA ASN A 144 16.07 12.79 -11.99
C ASN A 144 16.32 12.95 -13.49
N PRO A 145 17.25 12.16 -14.06
CA PRO A 145 17.67 12.33 -15.45
C PRO A 145 16.56 12.03 -16.47
N LEU A 146 15.50 11.35 -16.06
CA LEU A 146 14.36 11.00 -16.90
C LEU A 146 13.06 11.46 -16.24
N PRO A 147 12.65 12.73 -16.45
CA PRO A 147 11.38 13.21 -15.92
C PRO A 147 10.22 12.42 -16.55
N VAL A 148 9.60 11.55 -15.75
CA VAL A 148 8.42 10.79 -16.18
C VAL A 148 7.22 11.71 -16.17
N THR A 149 6.69 12.01 -17.36
CA THR A 149 5.42 12.73 -17.51
C THR A 149 4.29 11.71 -17.60
N LEU A 150 3.42 11.68 -16.59
CA LEU A 150 2.29 10.76 -16.55
C LEU A 150 1.17 11.28 -17.43
N HIS A 151 0.78 10.51 -18.44
CA HIS A 151 -0.44 10.72 -19.22
C HIS A 151 -1.45 9.62 -18.86
N PRO A 152 -2.22 9.77 -17.77
CA PRO A 152 -3.20 8.76 -17.38
C PRO A 152 -4.26 8.63 -18.47
N LEU A 153 -4.39 7.44 -19.05
CA LEU A 153 -5.40 7.11 -20.07
C LEU A 153 -6.77 6.76 -19.44
N SER A 154 -6.98 7.11 -18.17
CA SER A 154 -8.21 6.82 -17.44
C SER A 154 -8.89 8.13 -17.07
N SER A 155 -9.85 8.53 -17.89
CA SER A 155 -10.94 9.41 -17.50
C SER A 155 -12.25 8.72 -17.86
N PRO A 156 -12.98 8.10 -16.91
CA PRO A 156 -14.42 8.04 -17.04
C PRO A 156 -14.97 9.37 -16.53
N THR A 157 -14.98 10.38 -17.38
CA THR A 157 -15.87 11.53 -17.20
C THR A 157 -17.19 11.22 -17.86
N GLN A 158 -18.05 10.53 -17.10
CA GLN A 158 -19.50 10.70 -16.91
C GLN A 158 -20.10 9.40 -16.38
#